data_AF-A0A928FM69-F1
#
_entry.id   AF-A0A928FM69-F1
#
_cell.length_a   1.000
_cell.length_b   1.000
_cell.length_c   1.000
_cell.angle_alpha   90.00
_cell.angle_beta   90.00
_cell.angle_gamma   90.00
#
_symmetry.space_group_name_H-M   'P 1'
#
loop_
_entity.id
_entity.type
_entity.pdbx_description
1 polymer ?
#
loop_
_entity_poly.entity_id
_entity_poly.type
_entity_poly.pdbx_seq_one_letter_code
_entity_poly.pdbx_strand_id
1 'polypeptide(L)' 'KLACPGHASFFKSPDASELWCAYHGMKEHNEDCTPAARYFNIQKIDFDENGFFVTALPVGYEKKQRSPSGESD' A
#
# COMPACT_ATOMS: atom_id res chain seq x y z
N LYS A 1 13.05 3.00 2.76
CA LYS A 1 12.07 1.99 3.26
C LYS A 1 10.99 2.74 4.02
N LEU A 2 9.73 2.31 3.97
CA LEU A 2 8.68 2.93 4.78
C LEU A 2 8.79 2.43 6.23
N ALA A 3 8.65 3.31 7.21
CA ALA A 3 8.61 2.95 8.62
C ALA A 3 7.16 2.84 9.13
N CYS A 4 6.91 1.89 10.04
CA CYS A 4 5.61 1.66 10.69
C CYS A 4 4.39 1.67 9.74
N PRO A 5 4.38 0.88 8.65
CA PRO A 5 3.20 0.74 7.80
C PRO A 5 2.06 0.08 8.59
N GLY A 6 0.84 0.59 8.48
CA GLY A 6 -0.27 0.00 9.23
C GLY A 6 -1.64 0.62 9.02
N HIS A 7 -2.59 0.11 9.81
CA HIS A 7 -4.02 0.46 9.75
C HIS A 7 -4.55 0.43 8.32
N ALA A 8 -4.42 -0.75 7.70
CA ALA A 8 -4.70 -0.94 6.29
C ALA A 8 -6.21 -1.11 6.03
N SER A 9 -6.63 -0.63 4.87
CA SER A 9 -7.92 -0.90 4.24
C SER A 9 -7.71 -1.63 2.92
N PHE A 10 -8.67 -2.45 2.52
CA PHE A 10 -8.62 -3.21 1.28
C PHE A 10 -9.81 -2.86 0.39
N PHE A 11 -9.58 -2.74 -0.91
CA PHE A 11 -10.60 -2.38 -1.88
C PHE A 11 -10.36 -3.03 -3.23
N LYS A 12 -11.42 -3.15 -4.02
CA LYS A 12 -11.35 -3.63 -5.40
C LYS A 12 -11.11 -2.46 -6.35
N SER A 13 -10.41 -2.72 -7.45
CA SER A 13 -10.33 -1.76 -8.57
C SER A 13 -11.72 -1.47 -9.14
N PRO A 14 -11.92 -0.36 -9.87
CA PRO A 14 -13.20 -0.02 -10.49
C PRO A 14 -13.80 -1.13 -11.38
N ASP A 15 -12.97 -1.86 -12.13
CA ASP A 15 -13.39 -3.01 -12.94
C ASP A 15 -13.47 -4.33 -12.16
N ALA A 16 -13.26 -4.29 -10.84
CA ALA A 16 -13.21 -5.41 -9.91
C ALA A 16 -12.14 -6.49 -10.18
N SER A 17 -11.24 -6.29 -11.15
CA SER A 17 -10.23 -7.28 -11.55
C SER A 17 -9.06 -7.39 -10.57
N GLU A 18 -8.85 -6.38 -9.73
CA GLU A 18 -7.70 -6.30 -8.83
C GLU A 18 -8.11 -6.11 -7.37
N LEU A 19 -7.25 -6.55 -6.45
CA LEU A 19 -7.32 -6.19 -5.04
C LEU A 19 -6.19 -5.21 -4.71
N TRP A 20 -6.52 -4.17 -3.97
CA TRP A 20 -5.60 -3.12 -3.56
C TRP A 20 -5.59 -2.95 -2.05
N CYS A 21 -4.43 -2.58 -1.51
CA CYS A 21 -4.23 -2.22 -0.11
C CYS A 21 -3.94 -0.72 -0.02
N ALA A 22 -4.70 -0.02 0.82
CA ALA A 22 -4.43 1.35 1.22
C ALA A 22 -3.95 1.36 2.68
N TYR A 23 -2.88 2.09 2.98
CA TYR A 23 -2.31 2.12 4.33
C TYR A 23 -1.54 3.41 4.56
N HIS A 24 -1.24 3.71 5.83
CA HIS A 24 -0.33 4.78 6.17
C HIS A 24 1.05 4.25 6.52
N GLY A 25 2.09 5.08 6.37
CA GLY A 25 3.40 4.86 6.98
C GLY A 25 4.21 6.14 7.07
N MET A 26 5.40 6.05 7.65
CA MET A 26 6.30 7.17 7.89
C MET A 26 7.52 7.09 6.97
N LYS A 27 8.12 8.24 6.66
CA LYS A 27 9.37 8.31 5.88
C LYS A 27 10.56 7.80 6.70
N GLU A 28 10.58 8.16 7.98
CA GLU A 28 11.62 7.80 8.93
C GLU A 28 11.02 7.10 10.16
N HIS A 29 11.86 6.39 10.91
CA HIS A 29 11.45 5.80 12.18
C HIS A 29 11.17 6.90 13.23
N ASN A 30 10.23 6.64 14.13
CA ASN A 30 9.82 7.59 15.18
C ASN A 30 10.10 6.98 16.55
N GLU A 31 11.39 6.88 16.90
CA GLU A 31 11.87 6.22 18.11
C GLU A 31 11.26 6.85 19.37
N ASP A 32 11.18 8.18 19.40
CA ASP A 32 10.69 8.95 20.54
C ASP A 32 9.15 8.96 20.66
N CYS A 33 8.42 8.29 19.76
CA CYS A 33 6.95 8.21 19.75
C CYS A 33 6.25 9.59 19.78
N THR A 34 6.88 10.62 19.21
CA THR A 34 6.33 11.97 19.17
C THR A 34 5.34 12.15 18.01
N PRO A 35 4.48 13.19 18.00
CA PRO A 35 3.61 13.45 16.86
C PRO A 35 4.42 13.58 15.55
N ALA A 36 4.18 12.67 14.60
CA ALA A 36 4.92 12.59 13.34
C ALA A 36 3.97 12.49 12.14
N ALA A 37 4.45 12.98 10.98
CA ALA A 37 3.70 12.91 9.73
C ALA A 37 3.57 11.46 9.25
N ARG A 38 2.34 11.10 8.86
CA ARG A 38 2.03 9.82 8.22
C ARG A 38 1.58 10.09 6.79
N TYR A 39 2.08 9.28 5.87
CA TYR A 39 1.84 9.41 4.44
C TYR A 39 0.94 8.28 3.97
N PHE A 40 -0.02 8.62 3.13
CA PHE A 40 -0.91 7.67 2.49
C PHE A 40 -0.18 6.93 1.38
N ASN A 41 -0.35 5.61 1.34
CA ASN A 41 0.22 4.73 0.32
C ASN A 41 -0.86 3.77 -0.16
N ILE A 42 -0.76 3.37 -1.43
CA ILE A 42 -1.57 2.32 -2.02
C ILE A 42 -0.66 1.34 -2.75
N GLN A 43 -1.05 0.06 -2.81
CA GLN A 43 -0.38 -0.92 -3.65
C GLN A 43 -1.33 -2.04 -4.08
N LYS A 44 -1.09 -2.58 -5.27
CA LYS A 44 -1.77 -3.79 -5.73
C LYS A 44 -1.32 -4.98 -4.90
N ILE A 45 -2.28 -5.86 -4.61
CA ILE A 45 -2.04 -7.16 -4.01
C ILE A 45 -2.06 -8.21 -5.12
N ASP A 46 -0.95 -8.96 -5.22
CA ASP A 46 -0.85 -10.13 -6.07
C ASP A 46 -0.88 -11.40 -5.21
N PHE A 47 -1.40 -12.47 -5.79
CA PHE A 47 -1.52 -13.78 -5.16
C PHE A 47 -0.67 -14.81 -5.92
N ASP A 48 -0.10 -15.75 -5.20
CA ASP A 48 0.55 -16.91 -5.81
C ASP A 48 -0.49 -17.98 -6.19
N GLU A 49 -0.01 -19.07 -6.78
CA GLU A 49 -0.86 -20.20 -7.21
C GLU A 49 -1.60 -20.88 -6.05
N ASN A 50 -1.14 -20.69 -4.81
CA ASN A 50 -1.75 -21.24 -3.60
C ASN A 50 -2.73 -20.25 -2.94
N GLY A 51 -2.89 -19.05 -3.50
CA GLY A 51 -3.76 -18.00 -2.97
C GLY A 51 -3.14 -17.22 -1.81
N PHE A 52 -1.83 -17.31 -1.59
CA PHE A 52 -1.13 -16.46 -0.62
C PHE A 52 -0.69 -15.14 -1.24
N PHE A 53 -0.63 -14.09 -0.42
CA PHE A 53 -0.14 -12.79 -0.85
C PHE A 53 1.34 -12.85 -1.24
N VAL A 54 1.66 -12.42 -2.46
CA VAL A 54 3.05 -12.30 -2.95
C VAL A 54 3.69 -11.01 -2.46
N THR A 55 2.90 -9.94 -2.33
CA THR A 55 3.39 -8.59 -2.02
C THR A 55 3.59 -8.39 -0.51
N ALA A 56 4.77 -8.76 0.00
CA ALA A 56 5.10 -8.65 1.43
C ALA A 56 5.77 -7.33 1.85
N LEU A 57 6.27 -6.52 0.91
CA LEU A 57 6.97 -5.27 1.23
C LEU A 57 6.14 -4.04 0.88
N PRO A 58 6.03 -3.06 1.80
CA PRO A 58 5.46 -1.76 1.48
C PRO A 58 6.20 -1.12 0.32
N VAL A 59 5.45 -0.65 -0.67
CA VAL A 59 5.97 0.20 -1.73
C VAL A 59 6.65 1.43 -1.09
N GLY A 60 7.90 1.68 -1.47
CA GLY A 60 8.63 2.86 -1.02
C GLY A 60 8.08 4.15 -1.63
N TYR A 61 8.24 5.26 -0.90
CA TYR A 61 7.70 6.58 -1.26
C TYR A 61 8.01 7.06 -2.69
N GLU A 62 9.19 6.70 -3.22
CA GLU A 62 9.65 7.12 -4.56
C GLU A 62 9.05 6.29 -5.71
N LYS A 63 8.36 5.17 -5.40
CA LYS A 63 7.85 4.27 -6.43
C LYS A 63 6.44 4.66 -6.82
N LYS A 64 6.33 5.37 -7.95
CA LYS A 64 5.05 5.64 -8.60
C LYS A 64 4.28 4.33 -8.84
N GLN A 65 3.06 4.27 -8.35
CA GLN A 65 2.12 3.19 -8.65
C GLN A 65 1.35 3.54 -9.92
N ARG A 66 0.95 2.51 -10.67
CA ARG A 66 -0.09 2.67 -11.68
C ARG A 66 -1.45 2.92 -11.01
N SER A 67 -2.38 3.49 -11.75
CA SER A 67 -3.77 3.54 -11.33
C SER A 67 -4.38 2.12 -11.26
N PRO A 68 -5.33 1.88 -10.34
CA PRO A 68 -6.17 0.67 -10.36
C PRO A 68 -6.83 0.45 -11.72
N SER A 69 -7.00 -0.82 -12.12
CA SER A 69 -7.64 -1.15 -13.40
C SER A 69 -9.08 -0.64 -13.49
N GLY A 70 -9.45 -0.08 -14.64
CA GLY A 70 -10.79 0.48 -14.87
C GLY A 70 -10.98 1.91 -14.35
N GLU A 71 -9.95 2.54 -13.75
CA GLU A 71 -9.94 3.99 -13.59
C GLU A 71 -10.01 4.67 -14.97
N SER A 72 -10.88 5.65 -15.11
CA SER A 72 -10.91 6.55 -16.27
C SER A 72 -9.84 7.63 -16.08
N ASP A 73 -9.02 7.85 -17.12
CA ASP A 73 -8.01 8.93 -17.15
C ASP A 73 -8.61 10.33 -16.93
#